data_AF-A0A1B7MJI1-F1
#
_entry.id   AF-A0A1B7MJI1-F1
#
_cell.length_a   1.000
_cell.length_b   1.000
_cell.length_c   1.000
_cell.angle_alpha   90.00
_cell.angle_beta   90.00
_cell.angle_gamma   90.00
#
_symmetry.space_group_name_H-M   'P 1'
#
loop_
_entity.id
_entity.type
_entity.pdbx_description
1 polymer ?
#
loop_
_entity_poly.entity_id
_entity_poly.type
_entity_poly.pdbx_seq_one_letter_code
_entity_poly.pdbx_strand_id
1 'polypeptide(L)' 'CPHCQPIEETVHHFLLSCPFYQRERHILVNALGRKASISYLLTDPNATPHLV' A
#
# COMPACT_ATOMS: atom_id res chain seq x y z
N CYS A 1 4.14 2.63 12.91
CA CYS A 1 3.63 1.31 12.51
C CYS A 1 3.66 0.43 13.75
N PRO A 2 2.51 -0.13 14.16
CA PRO A 2 2.44 -1.02 15.32
C PRO A 2 3.29 -2.29 15.12
N HIS A 3 3.59 -2.66 13.87
CA HIS A 3 4.35 -3.87 13.52
C HIS A 3 5.83 -3.63 13.23
N CYS A 4 6.25 -2.39 12.95
CA CYS A 4 7.61 -2.08 12.45
C CYS A 4 8.34 -1.05 13.32
N GLN A 5 8.11 -1.06 14.64
CA GLN A 5 8.76 -0.14 15.58
C GLN A 5 10.28 -0.08 15.33
N PRO A 6 10.90 1.12 15.36
CA PRO A 6 10.36 2.42 15.78
C PRO A 6 9.75 3.28 14.65
N ILE A 7 9.49 2.71 13.47
CA ILE A 7 9.05 3.48 12.30
C ILE A 7 7.61 4.00 12.51
N GLU A 8 7.37 5.29 12.26
CA GLU A 8 6.03 5.90 12.26
C GLU A 8 5.17 5.33 11.12
N GLU A 9 3.86 5.13 11.36
CA GLU A 9 2.97 4.63 10.31
C GLU A 9 2.53 5.77 9.40
N THR A 10 3.21 5.92 8.27
CA THR A 10 2.78 6.84 7.22
C THR A 10 1.99 6.07 6.16
N VAL A 11 1.18 6.79 5.38
CA VAL A 11 0.48 6.22 4.21
C VAL A 11 1.47 5.56 3.23
N HIS A 12 2.65 6.15 3.06
CA HIS A 12 3.74 5.54 2.28
C HIS A 12 4.21 4.23 2.90
N HIS A 13 4.43 4.20 4.22
CA HIS A 13 4.84 2.98 4.89
C HIS A 13 3.79 1.88 4.75
N PHE A 14 2.53 2.18 5.05
CA PHE A 14 1.42 1.24 4.93
C PHE A 14 1.29 0.66 3.52
N LEU A 15 1.25 1.51 2.49
CA LEU A 15 1.01 1.09 1.10
C LEU A 15 2.23 0.48 0.42
N LEU A 16 3.44 0.95 0.74
CA LEU A 16 4.63 0.67 -0.07
C LEU A 16 5.84 0.12 0.68
N SER A 17 5.85 0.08 2.01
CA SER A 17 7.09 -0.28 2.72
C SER A 17 6.91 -1.27 3.85
N CYS A 18 5.73 -1.38 4.44
CA CYS A 18 5.50 -2.24 5.58
C CYS A 18 5.66 -3.72 5.15
N PRO A 19 6.57 -4.48 5.78
CA PRO A 19 6.72 -5.91 5.55
C PRO A 19 5.54 -6.73 6.08
N PHE A 20 4.86 -6.25 7.14
CA PHE A 20 3.69 -6.93 7.69
C PHE A 20 2.56 -7.05 6.64
N TYR A 21 2.38 -6.01 5.81
CA TYR A 21 1.38 -5.98 4.73
C TYR A 21 1.91 -6.45 3.38
N GLN A 22 2.99 -7.25 3.34
CA GLN A 22 3.62 -7.65 2.09
C GLN A 22 2.66 -8.43 1.18
N ARG A 23 1.77 -9.26 1.75
CA ARG A 23 0.81 -10.06 1.00
C ARG A 23 -0.23 -9.19 0.30
N GLU A 24 -0.82 -8.27 1.06
CA GLU A 24 -1.82 -7.29 0.60
C GLU A 24 -1.21 -6.40 -0.48
N ARG A 25 0.02 -5.93 -0.26
CA ARG A 25 0.78 -5.18 -1.26
C ARG A 25 1.04 -5.98 -2.54
N HIS A 26 1.33 -7.27 -2.42
CA HIS A 26 1.51 -8.11 -3.60
C HIS A 26 0.20 -8.26 -4.38
N ILE A 27 -0.94 -8.42 -3.70
CA ILE A 27 -2.27 -8.44 -4.34
C ILE A 27 -2.56 -7.10 -5.01
N LEU A 28 -2.30 -5.99 -4.33
CA LEU A 28 -2.48 -4.63 -4.85
C LEU A 28 -1.65 -4.39 -6.12
N VAL A 29 -0.36 -4.77 -6.09
CA VAL A 29 0.54 -4.67 -7.25
C VAL A 29 0.09 -5.57 -8.39
N ASN A 30 -0.41 -6.78 -8.11
CA ASN A 30 -0.92 -7.67 -9.15
C ASN A 30 -2.22 -7.13 -9.78
N ALA A 31 -3.10 -6.52 -8.99
CA ALA A 31 -4.37 -5.95 -9.46
C ALA A 31 -4.14 -4.67 -10.29
N LEU A 32 -3.26 -3.78 -9.83
CA LEU A 32 -3.04 -2.46 -10.43
C LEU A 32 -1.87 -2.42 -11.43
N GLY A 33 -0.97 -3.39 -11.38
CA GLY A 33 0.23 -3.46 -12.22
C GLY A 33 1.09 -2.20 -12.10
N ARG A 34 1.45 -1.61 -13.24
CA ARG A 34 2.25 -0.36 -13.31
C ARG A 34 1.56 0.85 -12.67
N LYS A 35 0.25 0.77 -12.40
CA LYS A 35 -0.49 1.85 -11.74
C LYS A 35 -0.38 1.83 -10.22
N ALA A 36 0.28 0.85 -9.60
CA ALA A 36 0.49 0.78 -8.14
C ALA A 36 1.45 1.85 -7.57
N SER A 37 1.53 3.03 -8.20
CA SER A 37 2.27 4.19 -7.70
C SER A 37 1.47 4.88 -6.59
N ILE A 38 2.17 5.48 -5.62
CA ILE A 38 1.49 6.14 -4.50
C ILE A 38 0.55 7.26 -4.95
N SER A 39 0.95 8.03 -5.97
CA SER A 39 0.12 9.10 -6.51
C SER A 39 -1.20 8.55 -7.02
N TYR A 40 -1.16 7.47 -7.80
CA TYR A 40 -2.36 6.82 -8.32
C TYR A 40 -3.26 6.25 -7.21
N LEU A 41 -2.66 5.58 -6.22
CA LEU A 41 -3.38 5.03 -5.06
C LEU A 41 -4.13 6.10 -4.25
N LEU A 42 -3.59 7.33 -4.22
CA LEU A 42 -4.15 8.42 -3.43
C LEU A 42 -5.09 9.34 -4.23
N THR A 43 -5.03 9.32 -5.56
CA THR A 43 -5.87 10.18 -6.42
C THR A 43 -7.01 9.44 -7.10
N ASP A 44 -6.86 8.13 -7.37
CA ASP A 44 -7.87 7.37 -8.10
C ASP A 44 -8.73 6.56 -7.12
N PRO A 45 -10.04 6.86 -6.98
CA PRO A 45 -10.93 6.10 -6.10
C PRO A 45 -11.13 4.65 -6.56
N ASN A 46 -10.75 4.29 -7.79
CA ASN A 46 -10.76 2.90 -8.25
C ASN A 46 -9.56 2.08 -7.74
N ALA A 47 -8.59 2.72 -7.08
CA ALA A 47 -7.42 2.05 -6.51
C ALA A 47 -7.64 1.51 -5.09
N THR A 48 -8.60 2.08 -4.36
CA THR A 48 -8.92 1.73 -2.97
C THR A 48 -9.70 0.42 -2.76
N PRO A 49 -10.49 -0.14 -3.71
CA PRO A 49 -11.16 -1.43 -3.52
C PRO A 49 -10.21 -2.60 -3.27
N HIS A 50 -8.93 -2.43 -3.61
CA HIS A 50 -7.88 -3.42 -3.44
C HIS A 50 -7.07 -3.23 -2.14
N LEU A 51 -7.48 -2.30 -1.27
CA LEU A 51 -6.85 -1.97 0.01
C LEU A 51 -7.63 -2.50 1.23
N VAL A 52 -8.70 -3.29 1.02
CA VAL A 52 -9.63 -3.78 2.06
C VAL A 52 -9.41 -5.25 2.36
#